data_AF-A0A935FRL4-F1
#
_entry.id   AF-A0A935FRL4-F1
#
_cell.length_a   1.000
_cell.length_b   1.000
_cell.length_c   1.000
_cell.angle_alpha   90.00
_cell.angle_beta   90.00
_cell.angle_gamma   90.00
#
_symmetry.space_group_name_H-M   'P 1'
#
loop_
_entity.id
_entity.type
_entity.pdbx_description
1 polymer ?
#
loop_
_entity_poly.entity_id
_entity_poly.type
_entity_poly.pdbx_seq_one_letter_code
_entity_poly.pdbx_strand_id
1 'polypeptide(L)'
;MKFLCSKDNPKLISKYSERITKEKKDILTNNLFDEFEIEKTKAQIFYSLLSDRQKAEPQKEFDFATELLLVSFLSELFEHYSMINEVNKIHKVSIETPLLNEALELVENYDKFLKHEKISAYYYLLMSEKENKSEFFTKAMKTLTDMSKDSDPRFLYYLWVNLANNLAFRFHEGDMSAQRELFELNKLIIEKGICHPEGKNKIYAVNFNTIYNIAATLKEYEWAFEFVNQHYVLLEEDIREDMRNRCLADLSFRSNNFEATINHLGNIKKIPDPHMKIYVKMLTVISYYELGYLESSLSALDAFKHLLKNEKRLQEVIRKKYEKFIRAFTLLVSAREGDKSAAEKFRMYVEKTEGITSLSWLLRKAQELDESSSVSKSV
;
A
#
# COMPACT_ATOMS: atom_id res chain seq x y z
N MET A 1 0.85 13.65 -66.64
CA MET A 1 -0.25 14.32 -67.36
C MET A 1 -1.41 13.35 -67.51
N LYS A 2 -2.57 13.71 -66.94
CA LYS A 2 -3.93 13.17 -67.14
C LYS A 2 -4.14 11.66 -66.90
N PHE A 3 -4.65 11.33 -65.71
CA PHE A 3 -5.58 10.23 -65.34
C PHE A 3 -5.46 10.18 -63.80
N LEU A 4 -6.37 10.71 -62.96
CA LEU A 4 -7.81 10.50 -62.90
C LEU A 4 -8.46 11.67 -62.13
N CYS A 5 -9.12 12.59 -62.84
CA CYS A 5 -10.23 13.35 -62.27
C CYS A 5 -11.47 12.46 -62.38
N SER A 6 -11.93 11.85 -61.29
CA SER A 6 -13.31 11.33 -61.23
C SER A 6 -13.88 11.48 -59.83
N LYS A 7 -14.97 12.23 -59.76
CA LYS A 7 -15.85 12.43 -58.61
C LYS A 7 -16.27 11.08 -58.00
N ASP A 8 -16.32 11.06 -56.67
CA ASP A 8 -17.01 10.11 -55.79
C ASP A 8 -16.80 8.62 -56.09
N ASN A 9 -15.93 7.96 -55.31
CA ASN A 9 -15.83 6.50 -55.30
C ASN A 9 -16.28 5.93 -53.93
N PRO A 10 -17.59 5.59 -53.77
CA PRO A 10 -18.14 4.97 -52.56
C PRO A 10 -17.42 3.67 -52.14
N LYS A 11 -16.81 2.97 -53.09
CA LYS A 11 -16.04 1.73 -52.83
C LYS A 11 -14.74 1.99 -52.06
N LEU A 12 -14.14 3.16 -52.22
CA LEU A 12 -12.98 3.57 -51.42
C LEU A 12 -13.44 3.89 -49.99
N ILE A 13 -14.54 4.62 -49.80
CA ILE A 13 -15.14 4.93 -48.49
C ILE A 13 -15.58 3.66 -47.72
N SER A 14 -16.15 2.67 -48.40
CA SER A 14 -16.47 1.36 -47.79
C SER A 14 -15.20 0.61 -47.39
N LYS A 15 -14.16 0.61 -48.24
CA LYS A 15 -12.87 -0.02 -47.93
C LYS A 15 -12.10 0.73 -46.82
N TYR A 16 -12.30 2.04 -46.69
CA TYR A 16 -11.75 2.90 -45.64
C TYR A 16 -12.41 2.67 -44.29
N SER A 17 -13.75 2.62 -44.26
CA SER A 17 -14.50 2.27 -43.05
C SER A 17 -14.19 0.84 -42.62
N GLU A 18 -14.07 -0.11 -43.55
CA GLU A 18 -13.63 -1.48 -43.25
C GLU A 18 -12.20 -1.54 -42.69
N ARG A 19 -11.24 -0.76 -43.21
CA ARG A 19 -9.87 -0.75 -42.71
C ARG A 19 -9.74 -0.11 -41.33
N ILE A 20 -10.40 1.02 -41.08
CA ILE A 20 -10.48 1.64 -39.76
C ILE A 20 -11.20 0.71 -38.77
N THR A 21 -12.24 0.01 -39.21
CA THR A 21 -12.98 -0.95 -38.37
C THR A 21 -12.16 -2.20 -38.09
N LYS A 22 -11.32 -2.64 -39.04
CA LYS A 22 -10.41 -3.78 -38.89
C LYS A 22 -9.23 -3.46 -37.97
N GLU A 23 -8.58 -2.31 -38.17
CA GLU A 23 -7.51 -1.83 -37.28
C GLU A 23 -8.05 -1.52 -35.87
N LYS A 24 -9.26 -0.94 -35.73
CA LYS A 24 -9.95 -0.84 -34.43
C LYS A 24 -10.23 -2.19 -33.76
N LYS A 25 -10.43 -3.26 -34.54
CA LYS A 25 -10.70 -4.60 -34.01
C LYS A 25 -9.44 -5.30 -33.51
N ASP A 26 -8.31 -5.00 -34.14
CA ASP A 26 -6.99 -5.54 -33.80
C ASP A 26 -6.29 -4.72 -32.68
N ILE A 27 -6.69 -3.46 -32.46
CA ILE A 27 -6.15 -2.51 -31.45
C ILE A 27 -7.10 -2.34 -30.26
N LEU A 28 -7.93 -3.36 -29.94
CA LEU A 28 -8.80 -3.32 -28.75
C LEU A 28 -7.99 -3.61 -27.47
N THR A 29 -7.08 -2.70 -27.16
CA THR A 29 -6.52 -2.50 -25.82
C THR A 29 -6.73 -1.02 -25.46
N ASN A 30 -7.39 -0.76 -24.33
CA ASN A 30 -7.76 0.58 -23.88
C ASN A 30 -6.52 1.34 -23.36
N ASN A 31 -5.63 1.84 -24.22
CA ASN A 31 -4.54 2.74 -23.79
C ASN A 31 -4.37 3.96 -24.74
N LEU A 32 -4.00 5.11 -24.18
CA LEU A 32 -3.82 6.39 -24.88
C LEU A 32 -2.77 6.34 -26.00
N PHE A 33 -1.80 5.43 -25.91
CA PHE A 33 -0.82 5.21 -26.98
C PHE A 33 -1.47 4.57 -28.22
N ASP A 34 -2.45 3.69 -28.02
CA ASP A 34 -3.20 3.07 -29.12
C ASP A 34 -4.11 4.11 -29.79
N GLU A 35 -4.72 4.99 -28.99
CA GLU A 35 -5.45 6.16 -29.51
C GLU A 35 -4.54 7.10 -30.29
N PHE A 36 -3.33 7.36 -29.79
CA PHE A 36 -2.32 8.11 -30.53
C PHE A 36 -1.96 7.44 -31.86
N GLU A 37 -1.68 6.14 -31.90
CA GLU A 37 -1.35 5.45 -33.16
C GLU A 37 -2.52 5.50 -34.15
N ILE A 38 -3.78 5.44 -33.66
CA ILE A 38 -4.98 5.65 -34.48
C ILE A 38 -5.03 7.10 -35.03
N GLU A 39 -4.87 8.12 -34.18
CA GLU A 39 -4.93 9.52 -34.61
C GLU A 39 -3.75 9.92 -35.51
N LYS A 40 -2.55 9.41 -35.23
CA LYS A 40 -1.37 9.53 -36.10
C LYS A 40 -1.62 8.91 -37.46
N THR A 41 -2.21 7.72 -37.50
CA THR A 41 -2.58 7.05 -38.75
C THR A 41 -3.62 7.86 -39.52
N LYS A 42 -4.64 8.43 -38.85
CA LYS A 42 -5.60 9.34 -39.47
C LYS A 42 -4.91 10.57 -40.05
N ALA A 43 -4.01 11.22 -39.30
CA ALA A 43 -3.26 12.39 -39.75
C ALA A 43 -2.34 12.09 -40.95
N GLN A 44 -1.67 10.93 -40.96
CA GLN A 44 -0.84 10.48 -42.08
C GLN A 44 -1.68 10.18 -43.34
N ILE A 45 -2.82 9.50 -43.18
CA ILE A 45 -3.76 9.23 -44.28
C ILE A 45 -4.30 10.54 -44.83
N PHE A 46 -4.72 11.46 -43.97
CA PHE A 46 -5.19 12.79 -44.35
C PHE A 46 -4.14 13.54 -45.19
N TYR A 47 -2.87 13.52 -44.80
CA TYR A 47 -1.77 14.10 -45.58
C TYR A 47 -1.54 13.42 -46.93
N SER A 48 -1.65 12.09 -47.01
CA SER A 48 -1.57 11.38 -48.29
C SER A 48 -2.68 11.78 -49.28
N LEU A 49 -3.81 12.29 -48.75
CA LEU A 49 -4.99 12.74 -49.50
C LEU A 49 -5.04 14.27 -49.72
N LEU A 50 -4.25 15.05 -48.96
CA LEU A 50 -4.14 16.51 -49.10
C LEU A 50 -3.51 16.96 -50.42
N SER A 51 -2.86 16.06 -51.15
CA SER A 51 -2.47 16.30 -52.54
C SER A 51 -3.68 16.61 -53.46
N ASP A 52 -4.90 16.31 -53.03
CA ASP A 52 -6.13 16.45 -53.82
C ASP A 52 -7.19 17.45 -53.26
N ARG A 53 -7.01 18.10 -52.09
CA ARG A 53 -8.06 19.01 -51.54
C ARG A 53 -7.53 20.24 -50.78
N GLN A 54 -7.77 21.42 -51.36
CA GLN A 54 -7.40 22.76 -50.83
C GLN A 54 -8.22 23.28 -49.61
N LYS A 55 -9.02 22.46 -48.91
CA LYS A 55 -10.00 22.97 -47.92
C LYS A 55 -10.03 22.28 -46.56
N ALA A 56 -9.05 21.47 -46.22
CA ALA A 56 -8.99 20.85 -44.91
C ALA A 56 -7.91 21.53 -44.05
N GLU A 57 -8.14 21.69 -42.73
CA GLU A 57 -7.23 22.36 -41.79
C GLU A 57 -6.26 21.34 -41.13
N PRO A 58 -5.08 21.09 -41.72
CA PRO A 58 -4.20 19.98 -41.33
C PRO A 58 -3.58 20.17 -39.96
N GLN A 59 -3.49 21.42 -39.52
CA GLN A 59 -2.89 21.81 -38.26
C GLN A 59 -3.65 21.23 -37.06
N LYS A 60 -4.99 21.28 -37.07
CA LYS A 60 -5.81 20.85 -35.91
C LYS A 60 -5.74 19.34 -35.63
N GLU A 61 -5.73 18.51 -36.67
CA GLU A 61 -5.65 17.05 -36.53
C GLU A 61 -4.25 16.62 -36.04
N PHE A 62 -3.20 17.29 -36.51
CA PHE A 62 -1.83 17.05 -36.07
C PHE A 62 -1.58 17.54 -34.64
N ASP A 63 -2.14 18.70 -34.27
CA ASP A 63 -2.08 19.25 -32.92
C ASP A 63 -2.75 18.29 -31.92
N PHE A 64 -3.88 17.67 -32.29
CA PHE A 64 -4.57 16.69 -31.45
C PHE A 64 -3.79 15.38 -31.28
N ALA A 65 -3.26 14.80 -32.38
CA ALA A 65 -2.42 13.61 -32.29
C ALA A 65 -1.14 13.86 -31.49
N THR A 66 -0.51 15.03 -31.67
CA THR A 66 0.67 15.44 -30.91
C THR A 66 0.33 15.62 -29.42
N GLU A 67 -0.82 16.20 -29.11
CA GLU A 67 -1.30 16.34 -27.73
C GLU A 67 -1.52 14.98 -27.07
N LEU A 68 -2.16 14.02 -27.74
CA LEU A 68 -2.34 12.66 -27.22
C LEU A 68 -1.00 11.96 -26.97
N LEU A 69 -0.02 12.12 -27.87
CA LEU A 69 1.33 11.60 -27.68
C LEU A 69 1.98 12.17 -26.42
N LEU A 70 1.95 13.49 -26.26
CA LEU A 70 2.54 14.18 -25.12
C LEU A 70 1.83 13.79 -23.82
N VAL A 71 0.50 13.68 -23.84
CA VAL A 71 -0.29 13.26 -22.68
C VAL A 71 0.04 11.82 -22.28
N SER A 72 0.11 10.91 -23.25
CA SER A 72 0.49 9.52 -23.01
C SER A 72 1.91 9.44 -22.46
N PHE A 73 2.85 10.17 -23.07
CA PHE A 73 4.25 10.21 -22.64
C PHE A 73 4.39 10.73 -21.20
N LEU A 74 3.79 11.90 -20.91
CA LEU A 74 3.84 12.51 -19.57
C LEU A 74 3.16 11.63 -18.51
N SER A 75 2.05 10.99 -18.85
CA SER A 75 1.33 10.11 -17.95
C SER A 75 2.18 8.91 -17.51
N GLU A 76 2.82 8.23 -18.46
CA GLU A 76 3.70 7.09 -18.18
C GLU A 76 4.99 7.52 -17.49
N LEU A 77 5.58 8.64 -17.92
CA LEU A 77 6.79 9.19 -17.34
C LEU A 77 6.60 9.54 -15.87
N PHE A 78 5.52 10.26 -15.54
CA PHE A 78 5.24 10.70 -14.17
C PHE A 78 4.83 9.54 -13.26
N GLU A 79 4.06 8.57 -13.76
CA GLU A 79 3.79 7.33 -13.02
C GLU A 79 5.09 6.61 -12.68
N HIS A 80 5.96 6.41 -13.67
CA HIS A 80 7.24 5.73 -13.49
C HIS A 80 8.16 6.47 -12.52
N TYR A 81 8.26 7.80 -12.62
CA TYR A 81 9.10 8.60 -11.72
C TYR A 81 8.55 8.66 -10.29
N SER A 82 7.23 8.59 -10.12
CA SER A 82 6.63 8.45 -8.79
C SER A 82 7.04 7.10 -8.15
N MET A 83 7.01 6.02 -8.92
CA MET A 83 7.50 4.71 -8.47
C MET A 83 9.00 4.71 -8.15
N ILE A 84 9.84 5.36 -8.97
CA ILE A 84 11.27 5.49 -8.70
C ILE A 84 11.52 6.26 -7.39
N ASN A 85 10.81 7.36 -7.17
CA ASN A 85 10.92 8.12 -5.93
C ASN A 85 10.55 7.28 -4.71
N GLU A 86 9.50 6.45 -4.82
CA GLU A 86 9.12 5.51 -3.77
C GLU A 86 10.25 4.51 -3.49
N VAL A 87 10.80 3.87 -4.53
CA VAL A 87 11.91 2.91 -4.39
C VAL A 87 13.14 3.57 -3.75
N ASN A 88 13.50 4.78 -4.18
CA ASN A 88 14.60 5.56 -3.60
C ASN A 88 14.38 5.79 -2.10
N LYS A 89 13.16 6.17 -1.69
CA LYS A 89 12.82 6.38 -0.27
C LYS A 89 12.82 5.09 0.54
N ILE A 90 12.15 4.04 0.06
CA ILE A 90 12.01 2.75 0.78
C ILE A 90 13.36 2.07 0.93
N HIS A 91 14.11 1.94 -0.17
CA HIS A 91 15.34 1.16 -0.22
C HIS A 91 16.60 2.00 0.04
N LYS A 92 16.46 3.32 0.23
CA LYS A 92 17.56 4.26 0.42
C LYS A 92 18.59 4.15 -0.70
N VAL A 93 18.10 4.03 -1.92
CA VAL A 93 18.90 4.03 -3.16
C VAL A 93 18.76 5.37 -3.88
N SER A 94 19.61 5.61 -4.87
CA SER A 94 19.63 6.86 -5.64
C SER A 94 19.55 6.55 -7.13
N ILE A 95 18.39 6.10 -7.57
CA ILE A 95 18.05 5.95 -8.99
C ILE A 95 17.73 7.34 -9.53
N GLU A 96 18.43 7.75 -10.58
CA GLU A 96 18.24 9.05 -11.21
C GLU A 96 16.95 9.09 -12.05
N THR A 97 16.28 10.25 -12.06
CA THR A 97 15.11 10.54 -12.90
C THR A 97 15.46 11.64 -13.91
N PRO A 98 16.20 11.30 -15.00
CA PRO A 98 16.54 12.28 -16.03
C PRO A 98 15.27 12.89 -16.63
N LEU A 99 15.31 14.12 -17.14
CA LEU A 99 14.15 14.80 -17.76
C LEU A 99 12.97 15.10 -16.82
N LEU A 100 13.00 14.72 -15.53
CA LEU A 100 11.89 14.99 -14.61
C LEU A 100 11.64 16.50 -14.48
N ASN A 101 12.68 17.31 -14.33
CA ASN A 101 12.52 18.75 -14.18
C ASN A 101 11.94 19.39 -15.44
N GLU A 102 12.45 19.01 -16.60
CA GLU A 102 12.01 19.47 -17.91
C GLU A 102 10.55 19.08 -18.17
N ALA A 103 10.13 17.88 -17.75
CA ALA A 103 8.76 17.42 -17.86
C ALA A 103 7.81 18.15 -16.90
N LEU A 104 8.25 18.43 -15.66
CA LEU A 104 7.48 19.25 -14.72
C LEU A 104 7.32 20.69 -15.23
N GLU A 105 8.41 21.29 -15.73
CA GLU A 105 8.39 22.63 -16.34
C GLU A 105 7.49 22.68 -17.58
N LEU A 106 7.44 21.61 -18.39
CA LEU A 106 6.51 21.52 -19.51
C LEU A 106 5.04 21.62 -19.06
N VAL A 107 4.67 20.94 -17.97
CA VAL A 107 3.31 20.99 -17.42
C VAL A 107 2.99 22.37 -16.81
N GLU A 108 3.97 23.01 -16.17
CA GLU A 108 3.83 24.37 -15.65
C GLU A 108 3.62 25.41 -16.76
N ASN A 109 4.35 25.27 -17.87
CA ASN A 109 4.25 26.19 -19.01
C ASN A 109 2.97 25.99 -19.84
N TYR A 110 2.34 24.82 -19.76
CA TYR A 110 1.15 24.48 -20.55
C TYR A 110 0.06 23.85 -19.66
N ASP A 111 -0.75 24.71 -19.05
CA ASP A 111 -1.82 24.37 -18.10
C ASP A 111 -2.83 23.32 -18.61
N LYS A 112 -3.01 23.21 -19.93
CA LYS A 112 -3.90 22.22 -20.55
C LYS A 112 -3.59 20.78 -20.12
N PHE A 113 -2.33 20.45 -19.83
CA PHE A 113 -1.95 19.11 -19.37
C PHE A 113 -2.56 18.77 -18.01
N LEU A 114 -2.78 19.76 -17.14
CA LEU A 114 -3.42 19.57 -15.83
C LEU A 114 -4.93 19.27 -15.94
N LYS A 115 -5.53 19.41 -17.14
CA LYS A 115 -6.91 18.95 -17.39
C LYS A 115 -7.00 17.43 -17.51
N HIS A 116 -5.88 16.74 -17.72
CA HIS A 116 -5.83 15.29 -17.74
C HIS A 116 -5.61 14.76 -16.33
N GLU A 117 -6.59 14.01 -15.84
CA GLU A 117 -6.65 13.48 -14.46
C GLU A 117 -5.40 12.68 -14.04
N LYS A 118 -4.86 11.84 -14.93
CA LYS A 118 -3.63 11.06 -14.67
C LYS A 118 -2.40 11.95 -14.53
N ILE A 119 -2.25 12.94 -15.41
CA ILE A 119 -1.13 13.89 -15.37
C ILE A 119 -1.22 14.76 -14.13
N SER A 120 -2.38 15.35 -13.85
CA SER A 120 -2.53 16.25 -12.70
C SER A 120 -2.27 15.53 -11.38
N ALA A 121 -2.77 14.31 -11.21
CA ALA A 121 -2.52 13.50 -10.01
C ALA A 121 -1.02 13.26 -9.77
N TYR A 122 -0.30 12.73 -10.77
CA TYR A 122 1.12 12.44 -10.59
C TYR A 122 1.98 13.70 -10.57
N TYR A 123 1.61 14.76 -11.31
CA TYR A 123 2.28 16.06 -11.23
C TYR A 123 2.22 16.60 -9.81
N TYR A 124 1.03 16.65 -9.20
CA TYR A 124 0.86 17.13 -7.83
C TYR A 124 1.59 16.25 -6.82
N LEU A 125 1.60 14.93 -7.00
CA LEU A 125 2.38 14.03 -6.17
C LEU A 125 3.88 14.35 -6.26
N LEU A 126 4.45 14.40 -7.46
CA LEU A 126 5.87 14.68 -7.69
C LEU A 126 6.28 16.06 -7.17
N MET A 127 5.45 17.08 -7.38
CA MET A 127 5.69 18.43 -6.86
C MET A 127 5.64 18.48 -5.33
N SER A 128 4.75 17.71 -4.69
CA SER A 128 4.70 17.63 -3.23
C SER A 128 6.00 17.10 -2.64
N GLU A 129 6.65 16.16 -3.34
CA GLU A 129 7.91 15.57 -2.91
C GLU A 129 9.11 16.48 -3.21
N LYS A 130 9.12 17.11 -4.39
CA LYS A 130 10.18 18.03 -4.83
C LYS A 130 10.25 19.28 -3.95
N GLU A 131 9.10 19.89 -3.67
CA GLU A 131 9.04 21.16 -2.95
C GLU A 131 8.78 21.02 -1.45
N ASN A 132 8.46 19.80 -0.99
CA ASN A 132 8.02 19.54 0.38
C ASN A 132 6.84 20.44 0.83
N LYS A 133 5.91 20.72 -0.10
CA LYS A 133 4.73 21.57 0.15
C LYS A 133 3.47 20.73 0.28
N SER A 134 2.78 20.87 1.42
CA SER A 134 1.54 20.15 1.74
C SER A 134 0.37 20.48 0.81
N GLU A 135 0.38 21.64 0.16
CA GLU A 135 -0.66 22.05 -0.79
C GLU A 135 -0.73 21.11 -2.00
N PHE A 136 0.43 20.73 -2.56
CA PHE A 136 0.48 19.81 -3.70
C PHE A 136 -0.01 18.42 -3.31
N PHE A 137 0.37 17.93 -2.12
CA PHE A 137 -0.14 16.66 -1.60
C PHE A 137 -1.66 16.68 -1.46
N THR A 138 -2.21 17.79 -0.94
CA THR A 138 -3.67 17.98 -0.82
C THR A 138 -4.35 17.96 -2.19
N LYS A 139 -3.75 18.56 -3.22
CA LYS A 139 -4.28 18.51 -4.59
C LYS A 139 -4.25 17.09 -5.16
N ALA A 140 -3.18 16.31 -4.92
CA ALA A 140 -3.11 14.91 -5.34
C ALA A 140 -4.18 14.03 -4.66
N MET A 141 -4.35 14.19 -3.34
CA MET A 141 -5.42 13.53 -2.58
C MET A 141 -6.82 13.87 -3.10
N LYS A 142 -7.07 15.15 -3.37
CA LYS A 142 -8.34 15.61 -3.95
C LYS A 142 -8.59 14.99 -5.31
N THR A 143 -7.56 14.91 -6.14
CA THR A 143 -7.65 14.32 -7.48
C THR A 143 -8.10 12.85 -7.41
N LEU A 144 -7.50 12.03 -6.54
CA LEU A 144 -7.96 10.65 -6.29
C LEU A 144 -9.41 10.58 -5.76
N THR A 145 -9.78 11.54 -4.90
CA THR A 145 -11.12 11.60 -4.31
C THR A 145 -12.20 11.89 -5.35
N ASP A 146 -11.94 12.87 -6.22
CA ASP A 146 -12.86 13.35 -7.24
C ASP A 146 -13.00 12.35 -8.41
N MET A 147 -11.98 11.53 -8.67
CA MET A 147 -12.02 10.51 -9.73
C MET A 147 -13.14 9.48 -9.53
N SER A 148 -13.79 9.13 -10.64
CA SER A 148 -14.82 8.09 -10.64
C SER A 148 -14.24 6.74 -10.21
N LYS A 149 -15.06 5.94 -9.50
CA LYS A 149 -14.74 4.53 -9.19
C LYS A 149 -14.62 3.65 -10.44
N ASP A 150 -15.04 4.15 -11.61
CA ASP A 150 -14.99 3.46 -12.89
C ASP A 150 -13.80 3.89 -13.76
N SER A 151 -12.96 4.81 -13.27
CA SER A 151 -11.65 5.11 -13.87
C SER A 151 -10.73 3.88 -13.81
N ASP A 152 -9.62 3.91 -14.56
CA ASP A 152 -8.69 2.78 -14.66
C ASP A 152 -8.26 2.27 -13.26
N PRO A 153 -8.63 1.04 -12.87
CA PRO A 153 -8.34 0.50 -11.55
C PRO A 153 -6.84 0.38 -11.29
N ARG A 154 -6.03 0.19 -12.34
CA ARG A 154 -4.57 0.10 -12.20
C ARG A 154 -4.00 1.45 -11.80
N PHE A 155 -4.33 2.48 -12.55
CA PHE A 155 -3.91 3.85 -12.24
C PHE A 155 -4.36 4.29 -10.85
N LEU A 156 -5.64 4.11 -10.50
CA LEU A 156 -6.15 4.49 -9.19
C LEU A 156 -5.45 3.72 -8.05
N TYR A 157 -5.18 2.43 -8.26
CA TYR A 157 -4.46 1.61 -7.29
C TYR A 157 -3.04 2.15 -7.06
N TYR A 158 -2.29 2.42 -8.12
CA TYR A 158 -0.93 2.94 -7.98
C TYR A 158 -0.88 4.35 -7.40
N LEU A 159 -1.84 5.22 -7.76
CA LEU A 159 -1.98 6.54 -7.14
C LEU A 159 -2.23 6.42 -5.63
N TRP A 160 -3.14 5.52 -5.21
CA TRP A 160 -3.37 5.23 -3.80
C TRP A 160 -2.13 4.72 -3.09
N VAL A 161 -1.41 3.75 -3.66
CA VAL A 161 -0.17 3.21 -3.07
C VAL A 161 0.84 4.33 -2.82
N ASN A 162 1.07 5.20 -3.81
CA ASN A 162 2.01 6.31 -3.68
C ASN A 162 1.59 7.30 -2.57
N LEU A 163 0.32 7.70 -2.54
CA LEU A 163 -0.22 8.59 -1.50
C LEU A 163 -0.12 7.95 -0.11
N ALA A 164 -0.47 6.66 -0.01
CA ALA A 164 -0.41 5.91 1.24
C ALA A 164 1.03 5.79 1.77
N ASN A 165 1.99 5.51 0.89
CA ASN A 165 3.40 5.43 1.23
C ASN A 165 3.96 6.78 1.66
N ASN A 166 3.60 7.87 0.97
CA ASN A 166 3.98 9.23 1.37
C ASN A 166 3.50 9.56 2.79
N LEU A 167 2.25 9.24 3.13
CA LEU A 167 1.72 9.39 4.48
C LEU A 167 2.43 8.51 5.51
N ALA A 168 2.78 7.27 5.14
CA ALA A 168 3.55 6.39 6.00
C ALA A 168 4.95 6.96 6.29
N PHE A 169 5.61 7.57 5.29
CA PHE A 169 6.89 8.25 5.48
C PHE A 169 6.77 9.45 6.42
N ARG A 170 5.78 10.34 6.20
CA ARG A 170 5.50 11.47 7.10
C ARG A 170 5.32 11.00 8.54
N PHE A 171 4.57 9.93 8.75
CA PHE A 171 4.38 9.33 10.07
C PHE A 171 5.71 8.84 10.68
N HIS A 172 6.55 8.17 9.90
CA HIS A 172 7.87 7.73 10.35
C HIS A 172 8.83 8.88 10.66
N GLU A 173 8.64 10.04 10.04
CA GLU A 173 9.38 11.29 10.32
C GLU A 173 8.82 12.06 11.53
N GLY A 174 7.75 11.58 12.15
CA GLY A 174 7.19 12.13 13.39
C GLY A 174 5.87 12.88 13.23
N ASP A 175 5.32 12.96 12.01
CA ASP A 175 3.99 13.54 11.79
C ASP A 175 2.89 12.56 12.19
N MET A 176 2.45 12.68 13.45
CA MET A 176 1.40 11.82 14.01
C MET A 176 0.03 12.00 13.30
N SER A 177 -0.22 13.14 12.64
CA SER A 177 -1.48 13.39 11.94
C SER A 177 -1.62 12.55 10.67
N ALA A 178 -0.49 12.22 10.03
CA ALA A 178 -0.45 11.42 8.81
C ALA A 178 -1.06 10.01 9.00
N GLN A 179 -1.01 9.46 10.21
CA GLN A 179 -1.64 8.16 10.49
C GLN A 179 -3.17 8.22 10.36
N ARG A 180 -3.79 9.31 10.79
CA ARG A 180 -5.24 9.54 10.66
C ARG A 180 -5.62 9.83 9.21
N GLU A 181 -4.82 10.63 8.49
CA GLU A 181 -5.00 10.87 7.05
C GLU A 181 -4.96 9.55 6.26
N LEU A 182 -4.00 8.67 6.58
CA LEU A 182 -3.84 7.37 5.94
C LEU A 182 -5.04 6.45 6.21
N PHE A 183 -5.62 6.52 7.41
CA PHE A 183 -6.82 5.77 7.74
C PHE A 183 -8.03 6.20 6.88
N GLU A 184 -8.27 7.51 6.75
CA GLU A 184 -9.37 7.99 5.90
C GLU A 184 -9.13 7.69 4.42
N LEU A 185 -7.88 7.78 3.95
CA LEU A 185 -7.51 7.36 2.58
C LEU A 185 -7.83 5.87 2.35
N ASN A 186 -7.53 5.01 3.32
CA ASN A 186 -7.84 3.58 3.22
C ASN A 186 -9.34 3.30 3.23
N LYS A 187 -10.14 4.04 4.00
CA LYS A 187 -11.61 3.93 3.92
C LYS A 187 -12.12 4.28 2.52
N LEU A 188 -11.65 5.39 1.96
CA LEU A 188 -12.00 5.83 0.62
C LEU A 188 -11.66 4.76 -0.44
N ILE A 189 -10.47 4.15 -0.36
CA ILE A 189 -10.04 3.17 -1.37
C ILE A 189 -10.87 1.88 -1.30
N ILE A 190 -11.29 1.48 -0.10
CA ILE A 190 -12.17 0.34 0.12
C ILE A 190 -13.57 0.65 -0.44
N GLU A 191 -14.12 1.82 -0.13
CA GLU A 191 -15.44 2.25 -0.62
C GLU A 191 -15.50 2.32 -2.15
N LYS A 192 -14.41 2.76 -2.80
CA LYS A 192 -14.30 2.77 -4.27
C LYS A 192 -13.98 1.38 -4.85
N GLY A 193 -13.57 0.41 -4.04
CA GLY A 193 -13.18 -0.93 -4.46
C GLY A 193 -11.84 -0.99 -5.20
N ILE A 194 -10.90 -0.09 -4.91
CA ILE A 194 -9.61 0.02 -5.62
C ILE A 194 -8.50 -0.64 -4.80
N CYS A 195 -8.71 -1.89 -4.40
CA CYS A 195 -7.78 -2.59 -3.51
C CYS A 195 -6.75 -3.46 -4.25
N HIS A 196 -6.85 -3.53 -5.59
CA HIS A 196 -5.98 -4.33 -6.45
C HIS A 196 -5.95 -3.77 -7.89
N PRO A 197 -4.80 -3.81 -8.59
CA PRO A 197 -4.67 -3.25 -9.94
C PRO A 197 -5.47 -4.01 -11.01
N GLU A 198 -5.82 -5.27 -10.76
CA GLU A 198 -6.67 -6.09 -11.66
C GLU A 198 -8.17 -5.94 -11.41
N GLY A 199 -8.60 -5.11 -10.45
CA GLY A 199 -10.02 -4.78 -10.26
C GLY A 199 -10.59 -5.04 -8.87
N LYS A 200 -11.91 -4.87 -8.76
CA LYS A 200 -12.63 -4.55 -7.51
C LYS A 200 -12.85 -5.70 -6.52
N ASN A 201 -12.56 -6.94 -6.92
CA ASN A 201 -12.87 -8.14 -6.14
C ASN A 201 -11.63 -8.80 -5.53
N LYS A 202 -10.53 -8.05 -5.41
CA LYS A 202 -9.25 -8.55 -4.89
C LYS A 202 -8.62 -7.54 -3.96
N ILE A 203 -7.86 -8.03 -2.99
CA ILE A 203 -6.94 -7.23 -2.19
C ILE A 203 -5.67 -8.03 -1.92
N TYR A 204 -4.51 -7.39 -2.03
CA TYR A 204 -3.27 -8.02 -1.60
C TYR A 204 -3.24 -8.19 -0.07
N ALA A 205 -2.77 -9.34 0.41
CA ALA A 205 -2.68 -9.62 1.84
C ALA A 205 -1.89 -8.58 2.64
N VAL A 206 -0.83 -8.02 2.03
CA VAL A 206 -0.04 -6.94 2.62
C VAL A 206 -0.88 -5.67 2.83
N ASN A 207 -1.71 -5.30 1.84
CA ASN A 207 -2.58 -4.13 1.91
C ASN A 207 -3.67 -4.33 2.96
N PHE A 208 -4.34 -5.49 2.94
CA PHE A 208 -5.34 -5.85 3.93
C PHE A 208 -4.80 -5.75 5.36
N ASN A 209 -3.62 -6.32 5.60
CA ASN A 209 -2.95 -6.25 6.89
C ASN A 209 -2.55 -4.82 7.27
N THR A 210 -2.04 -4.02 6.34
CA THR A 210 -1.67 -2.62 6.59
C THR A 210 -2.89 -1.79 6.98
N ILE A 211 -3.97 -1.88 6.20
CA ILE A 211 -5.23 -1.16 6.48
C ILE A 211 -5.75 -1.53 7.87
N TYR A 212 -5.80 -2.82 8.18
CA TYR A 212 -6.19 -3.31 9.49
C TYR A 212 -5.28 -2.74 10.60
N ASN A 213 -3.96 -2.82 10.45
CA ASN A 213 -3.02 -2.40 11.50
C ASN A 213 -3.10 -0.89 11.77
N ILE A 214 -3.38 -0.06 10.75
CA ILE A 214 -3.59 1.38 10.93
C ILE A 214 -4.82 1.64 11.78
N ALA A 215 -5.96 1.02 11.45
CA ALA A 215 -7.19 1.13 12.22
C ALA A 215 -7.00 0.66 13.67
N ALA A 216 -6.40 -0.52 13.85
CA ALA A 216 -6.14 -1.09 15.18
C ALA A 216 -5.16 -0.24 16.02
N THR A 217 -4.22 0.46 15.38
CA THR A 217 -3.28 1.35 16.08
C THR A 217 -3.96 2.65 16.52
N LEU A 218 -4.87 3.18 15.69
CA LEU A 218 -5.72 4.32 16.02
C LEU A 218 -6.84 3.98 17.02
N LYS A 219 -6.94 2.71 17.43
CA LYS A 219 -7.97 2.16 18.32
C LYS A 219 -9.39 2.24 17.74
N GLU A 220 -9.50 2.25 16.41
CA GLU A 220 -10.76 2.15 15.68
C GLU A 220 -11.19 0.66 15.62
N TYR A 221 -11.44 0.05 16.79
CA TYR A 221 -11.59 -1.39 16.91
C TYR A 221 -12.88 -1.91 16.27
N GLU A 222 -13.98 -1.18 16.40
CA GLU A 222 -15.26 -1.49 15.78
C GLU A 222 -15.12 -1.50 14.26
N TRP A 223 -14.54 -0.44 13.69
CA TRP A 223 -14.29 -0.37 12.25
C TRP A 223 -13.34 -1.48 11.79
N ALA A 224 -12.26 -1.76 12.53
CA ALA A 224 -11.32 -2.82 12.18
C ALA A 224 -11.99 -4.20 12.19
N PHE A 225 -12.90 -4.45 13.14
CA PHE A 225 -13.68 -5.68 13.21
C PHE A 225 -14.62 -5.82 12.00
N GLU A 226 -15.35 -4.76 11.65
CA GLU A 226 -16.23 -4.74 10.48
C GLU A 226 -15.43 -4.95 9.19
N PHE A 227 -14.33 -4.21 9.03
CA PHE A 227 -13.44 -4.33 7.88
C PHE A 227 -12.97 -5.78 7.67
N VAL A 228 -12.46 -6.41 8.73
CA VAL A 228 -11.95 -7.78 8.68
C VAL A 228 -13.05 -8.77 8.30
N ASN A 229 -14.25 -8.63 8.87
CA ASN A 229 -15.34 -9.58 8.61
C ASN A 229 -16.03 -9.37 7.26
N GLN A 230 -15.99 -8.15 6.70
CA GLN A 230 -16.63 -7.86 5.42
C GLN A 230 -15.67 -8.09 4.24
N HIS A 231 -14.40 -7.73 4.38
CA HIS A 231 -13.46 -7.68 3.26
C HIS A 231 -12.48 -8.84 3.18
N TYR A 232 -12.43 -9.76 4.16
CA TYR A 232 -11.54 -10.92 4.07
C TYR A 232 -11.83 -11.79 2.83
N VAL A 233 -13.06 -11.80 2.32
CA VAL A 233 -13.44 -12.54 1.11
C VAL A 233 -12.73 -12.03 -0.16
N LEU A 234 -12.16 -10.82 -0.12
CA LEU A 234 -11.36 -10.25 -1.21
C LEU A 234 -9.93 -10.80 -1.25
N LEU A 235 -9.48 -11.48 -0.20
CA LEU A 235 -8.18 -12.13 -0.15
C LEU A 235 -8.19 -13.44 -0.95
N GLU A 236 -7.00 -13.89 -1.33
CA GLU A 236 -6.81 -15.20 -1.96
C GLU A 236 -7.38 -16.32 -1.07
N GLU A 237 -8.08 -17.27 -1.69
CA GLU A 237 -8.85 -18.29 -0.98
C GLU A 237 -8.00 -19.14 -0.04
N ASP A 238 -6.73 -19.34 -0.37
CA ASP A 238 -5.79 -20.18 0.37
C ASP A 238 -5.26 -19.53 1.65
N ILE A 239 -5.42 -18.21 1.82
CA ILE A 239 -4.95 -17.46 2.99
C ILE A 239 -6.04 -16.63 3.68
N ARG A 240 -7.23 -16.45 3.08
CA ARG A 240 -8.25 -15.53 3.60
C ARG A 240 -8.68 -15.82 5.04
N GLU A 241 -8.90 -17.10 5.38
CA GLU A 241 -9.28 -17.50 6.74
C GLU A 241 -8.13 -17.31 7.73
N ASP A 242 -6.90 -17.59 7.32
CA ASP A 242 -5.72 -17.42 8.16
C ASP A 242 -5.47 -15.93 8.46
N MET A 243 -5.61 -15.08 7.45
CA MET A 243 -5.49 -13.62 7.59
C MET A 243 -6.61 -13.04 8.44
N ARG A 244 -7.85 -13.52 8.26
CA ARG A 244 -9.00 -13.14 9.09
C ARG A 244 -8.75 -13.51 10.56
N ASN A 245 -8.38 -14.76 10.83
CA ASN A 245 -8.09 -15.23 12.18
C ASN A 245 -6.91 -14.48 12.82
N ARG A 246 -5.85 -14.18 12.05
CA ARG A 246 -4.74 -13.35 12.55
C ARG A 246 -5.22 -11.98 13.03
N CYS A 247 -6.11 -11.32 12.27
CA CYS A 247 -6.58 -9.98 12.62
C CYS A 247 -7.55 -10.02 13.81
N LEU A 248 -8.47 -11.00 13.85
CA LEU A 248 -9.37 -11.20 14.99
C LEU A 248 -8.63 -11.58 16.27
N ALA A 249 -7.53 -12.35 16.16
CA ALA A 249 -6.64 -12.63 17.29
C ALA A 249 -6.00 -11.35 17.83
N ASP A 250 -5.48 -10.48 16.97
CA ASP A 250 -4.88 -9.21 17.39
C ASP A 250 -5.92 -8.26 18.01
N LEU A 251 -7.15 -8.18 17.47
CA LEU A 251 -8.23 -7.42 18.10
C LEU A 251 -8.57 -7.96 19.49
N SER A 252 -8.75 -9.27 19.61
CA SER A 252 -9.03 -9.93 20.90
C SER A 252 -7.92 -9.67 21.91
N PHE A 253 -6.67 -9.72 21.46
CA PHE A 253 -5.49 -9.46 22.28
C PHE A 253 -5.46 -8.02 22.80
N ARG A 254 -5.76 -7.04 21.94
CA ARG A 254 -5.82 -5.61 22.31
C ARG A 254 -6.94 -5.32 23.30
N SER A 255 -8.02 -6.09 23.28
CA SER A 255 -9.11 -6.04 24.25
C SER A 255 -8.86 -6.87 25.52
N ASN A 256 -7.65 -7.42 25.70
CA ASN A 256 -7.28 -8.35 26.79
C ASN A 256 -8.17 -9.62 26.88
N ASN A 257 -8.80 -10.04 25.77
CA ASN A 257 -9.53 -11.30 25.69
C ASN A 257 -8.58 -12.41 25.19
N PHE A 258 -7.80 -12.96 26.12
CA PHE A 258 -6.72 -13.90 25.80
C PHE A 258 -7.23 -15.28 25.39
N GLU A 259 -8.39 -15.72 25.90
CA GLU A 259 -9.05 -16.95 25.48
C GLU A 259 -9.47 -16.88 24.00
N ALA A 260 -10.15 -15.81 23.60
CA ALA A 260 -10.52 -15.60 22.20
C ALA A 260 -9.28 -15.45 21.31
N THR A 261 -8.23 -14.79 21.82
CA THR A 261 -6.95 -14.69 21.13
C THR A 261 -6.38 -16.07 20.80
N ILE A 262 -6.23 -16.95 21.80
CA ILE A 262 -5.71 -18.31 21.58
C ILE A 262 -6.59 -19.11 20.62
N ASN A 263 -7.92 -19.00 20.73
CA ASN A 263 -8.85 -19.68 19.83
C ASN A 263 -8.61 -19.26 18.37
N HIS A 264 -8.58 -17.96 18.09
CA HIS A 264 -8.28 -17.46 16.74
C HIS A 264 -6.88 -17.89 16.26
N LEU A 265 -5.86 -17.79 17.10
CA LEU A 265 -4.49 -18.22 16.75
C LEU A 265 -4.41 -19.71 16.43
N GLY A 266 -5.19 -20.55 17.10
CA GLY A 266 -5.25 -22.00 16.86
C GLY A 266 -5.86 -22.38 15.50
N ASN A 267 -6.63 -21.48 14.89
CA ASN A 267 -7.25 -21.68 13.58
C ASN A 267 -6.35 -21.26 12.41
N ILE A 268 -5.16 -20.71 12.69
CA ILE A 268 -4.21 -20.25 11.67
C ILE A 268 -3.32 -21.42 11.21
N LYS A 269 -3.35 -21.72 9.91
CA LYS A 269 -2.57 -22.77 9.26
C LYS A 269 -1.39 -22.20 8.48
N LYS A 270 -1.60 -21.14 7.70
CA LYS A 270 -0.61 -20.57 6.79
C LYS A 270 -0.56 -19.05 6.90
N ILE A 271 0.62 -18.53 7.23
CA ILE A 271 0.93 -17.10 7.10
C ILE A 271 2.15 -17.01 6.20
N PRO A 272 2.11 -16.34 5.04
CA PRO A 272 3.27 -16.28 4.15
C PRO A 272 4.37 -15.34 4.70
N ASP A 273 3.95 -14.24 5.32
CA ASP A 273 4.83 -13.17 5.78
C ASP A 273 5.64 -13.58 7.04
N PRO A 274 6.99 -13.51 6.98
CA PRO A 274 7.88 -13.82 8.11
C PRO A 274 7.55 -13.06 9.39
N HIS A 275 7.26 -11.76 9.27
CA HIS A 275 7.06 -10.89 10.41
C HIS A 275 5.74 -11.23 11.12
N MET A 276 4.66 -11.43 10.38
CA MET A 276 3.35 -11.87 10.90
C MET A 276 3.43 -13.23 11.57
N LYS A 277 4.18 -14.20 11.01
CA LYS A 277 4.38 -15.52 11.66
C LYS A 277 4.97 -15.39 13.05
N ILE A 278 6.02 -14.57 13.17
CA ILE A 278 6.71 -14.34 14.43
C ILE A 278 5.80 -13.58 15.41
N TYR A 279 5.09 -12.58 14.91
CA TYR A 279 4.12 -11.82 15.71
C TYR A 279 3.05 -12.72 16.32
N VAL A 280 2.50 -13.67 15.54
CA VAL A 280 1.54 -14.67 16.04
C VAL A 280 2.12 -15.49 17.19
N LYS A 281 3.37 -15.93 17.09
CA LYS A 281 4.02 -16.68 18.20
C LYS A 281 4.20 -15.83 19.45
N MET A 282 4.56 -14.56 19.29
CA MET A 282 4.62 -13.63 20.41
C MET A 282 3.26 -13.48 21.10
N LEU A 283 2.17 -13.29 20.32
CA LEU A 283 0.81 -13.22 20.88
C LEU A 283 0.42 -14.51 21.62
N THR A 284 0.74 -15.68 21.08
CA THR A 284 0.48 -16.98 21.73
C THR A 284 1.17 -17.05 23.10
N VAL A 285 2.46 -16.69 23.15
CA VAL A 285 3.27 -16.72 24.38
C VAL A 285 2.68 -15.81 25.45
N ILE A 286 2.35 -14.56 25.09
CA ILE A 286 1.76 -13.59 26.02
C ILE A 286 0.38 -14.05 26.49
N SER A 287 -0.46 -14.52 25.57
CA SER A 287 -1.82 -14.93 25.91
C SER A 287 -1.84 -16.10 26.88
N TYR A 288 -0.99 -17.13 26.68
CA TYR A 288 -0.87 -18.22 27.66
C TYR A 288 -0.39 -17.74 29.03
N TYR A 289 0.52 -16.76 29.08
CA TYR A 289 0.98 -16.21 30.34
C TYR A 289 -0.12 -15.45 31.08
N GLU A 290 -0.90 -14.64 30.38
CA GLU A 290 -1.98 -13.86 30.98
C GLU A 290 -3.11 -14.77 31.49
N LEU A 291 -3.34 -15.91 30.82
CA LEU A 291 -4.25 -16.96 31.29
C LEU A 291 -3.71 -17.80 32.47
N GLY A 292 -2.46 -17.57 32.89
CA GLY A 292 -1.80 -18.34 33.94
C GLY A 292 -1.29 -19.72 33.51
N TYR A 293 -1.35 -20.06 32.22
CA TYR A 293 -0.88 -21.33 31.66
C TYR A 293 0.64 -21.27 31.41
N LEU A 294 1.43 -21.21 32.49
CA LEU A 294 2.88 -20.99 32.42
C LEU A 294 3.64 -22.06 31.63
N GLU A 295 3.33 -23.35 31.83
CA GLU A 295 3.96 -24.45 31.07
C GLU A 295 3.69 -24.33 29.57
N SER A 296 2.45 -24.00 29.19
CA SER A 296 2.06 -23.77 27.79
C SER A 296 2.76 -22.54 27.21
N SER A 297 2.91 -21.49 28.00
CA SER A 297 3.63 -20.29 27.61
C SER A 297 5.13 -20.56 27.36
N LEU A 298 5.78 -21.33 28.23
CA LEU A 298 7.18 -21.75 28.07
C LEU A 298 7.38 -22.64 26.84
N SER A 299 6.50 -23.63 26.64
CA SER A 299 6.53 -24.48 25.45
C SER A 299 6.37 -23.65 24.15
N ALA A 300 5.44 -22.70 24.15
CA ALA A 300 5.24 -21.78 23.03
C ALA A 300 6.46 -20.85 22.82
N LEU A 301 7.12 -20.41 23.89
CA LEU A 301 8.32 -19.58 23.84
C LEU A 301 9.49 -20.32 23.19
N ASP A 302 9.66 -21.61 23.46
CA ASP A 302 10.71 -22.41 22.82
C ASP A 302 10.44 -22.62 21.34
N ALA A 303 9.18 -22.91 20.96
CA ALA A 303 8.79 -22.93 19.55
C ALA A 303 9.02 -21.57 18.86
N PHE A 304 8.77 -20.47 19.57
CA PHE A 304 9.05 -19.12 19.08
C PHE A 304 10.56 -18.90 18.86
N LYS A 305 11.42 -19.26 19.81
CA LYS A 305 12.89 -19.20 19.66
C LYS A 305 13.37 -19.96 18.42
N HIS A 306 12.88 -21.20 18.24
CA HIS A 306 13.23 -22.02 17.09
C HIS A 306 12.80 -21.40 15.76
N LEU A 307 11.57 -20.89 15.67
CA LEU A 307 11.08 -20.20 14.48
C LEU A 307 11.93 -18.96 14.18
N LEU A 308 12.18 -18.11 15.19
CA LEU A 308 12.96 -16.89 15.03
C LEU A 308 14.34 -17.22 14.47
N LYS A 309 15.05 -18.18 15.06
CA LYS A 309 16.38 -18.62 14.61
C LYS A 309 16.40 -19.11 13.15
N ASN A 310 15.34 -19.79 12.71
CA ASN A 310 15.31 -20.44 11.38
C ASN A 310 14.75 -19.55 10.25
N GLU A 311 13.97 -18.52 10.56
CA GLU A 311 13.38 -17.64 9.55
C GLU A 311 14.40 -16.60 9.05
N LYS A 312 15.14 -16.95 7.99
CA LYS A 312 16.21 -16.11 7.42
C LYS A 312 15.72 -14.89 6.64
N ARG A 313 14.43 -14.85 6.25
CA ARG A 313 13.85 -13.75 5.47
C ARG A 313 13.53 -12.51 6.33
N LEU A 314 13.57 -12.65 7.65
CA LEU A 314 13.30 -11.55 8.57
C LEU A 314 14.49 -10.58 8.62
N GLN A 315 14.21 -9.29 8.47
CA GLN A 315 15.21 -8.23 8.59
C GLN A 315 15.88 -8.25 9.98
N GLU A 316 17.18 -8.03 10.02
CA GLU A 316 17.99 -8.12 11.24
C GLU A 316 17.54 -7.14 12.34
N VAL A 317 17.13 -5.93 11.95
CA VAL A 317 16.60 -4.93 12.88
C VAL A 317 15.36 -5.46 13.60
N ILE A 318 14.45 -6.11 12.85
CA ILE A 318 13.22 -6.69 13.38
C ILE A 318 13.54 -7.92 14.26
N ARG A 319 14.45 -8.78 13.83
CA ARG A 319 14.93 -9.94 14.60
C ARG A 319 15.37 -9.54 16.00
N LYS A 320 16.24 -8.54 16.09
CA LYS A 320 16.78 -8.05 17.37
C LYS A 320 15.67 -7.56 18.32
N LYS A 321 14.57 -7.00 17.81
CA LYS A 321 13.42 -6.60 18.66
C LYS A 321 12.77 -7.81 19.32
N TYR A 322 12.59 -8.90 18.59
CA TYR A 322 12.00 -10.13 19.10
C TYR A 322 12.95 -10.91 20.02
N GLU A 323 14.26 -10.93 19.75
CA GLU A 323 15.25 -11.51 20.66
C GLU A 323 15.27 -10.81 22.02
N LYS A 324 15.19 -9.46 22.01
CA LYS A 324 15.04 -8.67 23.23
C LYS A 324 13.77 -9.06 24.00
N PHE A 325 12.64 -9.21 23.29
CA PHE A 325 11.40 -9.66 23.91
C PHE A 325 11.53 -11.06 24.53
N ILE A 326 12.09 -12.03 23.81
CA ILE A 326 12.27 -13.40 24.31
C ILE A 326 13.11 -13.39 25.60
N ARG A 327 14.17 -12.59 25.65
CA ARG A 327 15.01 -12.43 26.84
C ARG A 327 14.22 -11.82 28.00
N ALA A 328 13.50 -10.72 27.77
CA ALA A 328 12.66 -10.10 28.79
C ALA A 328 11.60 -11.07 29.32
N PHE A 329 10.92 -11.77 28.42
CA PHE A 329 9.87 -12.73 28.76
C PHE A 329 10.40 -13.92 29.56
N THR A 330 11.60 -14.43 29.23
CA THR A 330 12.24 -15.50 30.01
C THR A 330 12.49 -15.06 31.46
N LEU A 331 12.99 -13.84 31.66
CA LEU A 331 13.20 -13.28 33.00
C LEU A 331 11.86 -13.08 33.73
N LEU A 332 10.81 -12.65 33.03
CA LEU A 332 9.48 -12.46 33.59
C LEU A 332 8.86 -13.76 34.11
N VAL A 333 8.98 -14.86 33.37
CA VAL A 333 8.46 -16.16 33.82
C VAL A 333 9.20 -16.63 35.07
N SER A 334 10.54 -16.59 35.08
CA SER A 334 11.32 -16.94 36.27
C SER A 334 11.01 -16.06 37.47
N ALA A 335 10.77 -14.76 37.26
CA ALA A 335 10.35 -13.85 38.31
C ALA A 335 8.99 -14.25 38.92
N ARG A 336 8.03 -14.65 38.08
CA ARG A 336 6.69 -15.11 38.51
C ARG A 336 6.75 -16.43 39.28
N GLU A 337 7.73 -17.28 39.00
CA GLU A 337 8.01 -18.51 39.74
C GLU A 337 8.74 -18.26 41.09
N GLY A 338 9.06 -17.00 41.40
CA GLY A 338 9.61 -16.58 42.70
C GLY A 338 11.09 -16.20 42.70
N ASP A 339 11.78 -16.19 41.54
CA ASP A 339 13.17 -15.73 41.45
C ASP A 339 13.27 -14.20 41.57
N LYS A 340 13.58 -13.72 42.79
CA LYS A 340 13.79 -12.30 43.09
C LYS A 340 14.94 -11.67 42.30
N SER A 341 15.98 -12.44 41.95
CA SER A 341 17.08 -11.95 41.12
C SER A 341 16.62 -11.76 39.67
N ALA A 342 15.80 -12.68 39.15
CA ALA A 342 15.18 -12.53 37.84
C ALA A 342 14.22 -11.34 37.78
N ALA A 343 13.45 -11.09 38.84
CA ALA A 343 12.56 -9.93 38.93
C ALA A 343 13.33 -8.61 38.79
N GLU A 344 14.43 -8.44 39.54
CA GLU A 344 15.27 -7.24 39.42
C GLU A 344 15.90 -7.11 38.03
N LYS A 345 16.46 -8.21 37.50
CA LYS A 345 17.04 -8.23 36.15
C LYS A 345 16.01 -7.90 35.08
N PHE A 346 14.78 -8.39 35.22
CA PHE A 346 13.68 -8.09 34.31
C PHE A 346 13.37 -6.60 34.29
N ARG A 347 13.17 -5.98 35.47
CA ARG A 347 12.91 -4.54 35.61
C ARG A 347 14.00 -3.71 34.94
N MET A 348 15.25 -3.92 35.37
CA MET A 348 16.41 -3.21 34.81
C MET A 348 16.53 -3.40 33.29
N TYR A 349 16.22 -4.60 32.79
CA TYR A 349 16.33 -4.91 31.37
C TYR A 349 15.26 -4.18 30.55
N VAL A 350 13.99 -4.19 30.99
CA VAL A 350 12.89 -3.55 30.25
C VAL A 350 13.03 -2.03 30.26
N GLU A 351 13.43 -1.42 31.37
CA GLU A 351 13.60 0.03 31.48
C GLU A 351 14.74 0.58 30.62
N LYS A 352 15.85 -0.16 30.49
CA LYS A 352 17.06 0.29 29.80
C LYS A 352 17.13 -0.14 28.33
N THR A 353 16.27 -1.07 27.89
CA THR A 353 16.36 -1.64 26.55
C THR A 353 15.43 -0.92 25.59
N GLU A 354 16.02 -0.12 24.71
CA GLU A 354 15.30 0.49 23.59
C GLU A 354 14.96 -0.53 22.50
N GLY A 355 13.87 -0.28 21.78
CA GLY A 355 13.47 -1.06 20.61
C GLY A 355 13.06 -2.50 20.91
N ILE A 356 12.55 -2.77 22.11
CA ILE A 356 11.88 -4.03 22.46
C ILE A 356 10.44 -4.02 21.95
N THR A 357 9.97 -5.14 21.41
CA THR A 357 8.55 -5.28 21.02
C THR A 357 7.67 -5.48 22.25
N SER A 358 6.41 -5.04 22.20
CA SER A 358 5.45 -5.09 23.31
C SER A 358 5.95 -4.42 24.61
N LEU A 359 6.72 -3.33 24.50
CA LEU A 359 7.29 -2.61 25.64
C LEU A 359 6.23 -2.18 26.67
N SER A 360 5.11 -1.64 26.22
CA SER A 360 4.02 -1.19 27.12
C SER A 360 3.48 -2.33 27.99
N TRP A 361 3.31 -3.52 27.39
CA TRP A 361 2.91 -4.72 28.10
C TRP A 361 3.97 -5.15 29.13
N LEU A 362 5.25 -5.18 28.73
CA LEU A 362 6.35 -5.57 29.61
C LEU A 362 6.52 -4.62 30.81
N LEU A 363 6.37 -3.31 30.59
CA LEU A 363 6.41 -2.30 31.66
C LEU A 363 5.26 -2.48 32.64
N ARG A 364 4.05 -2.76 32.17
CA ARG A 364 2.91 -3.09 33.03
C ARG A 364 3.19 -4.32 33.89
N LYS A 365 3.75 -5.39 33.29
CA LYS A 365 4.15 -6.60 34.06
C LYS A 365 5.24 -6.31 35.10
N ALA A 366 6.16 -5.39 34.81
CA ALA A 366 7.17 -4.96 35.79
C ALA A 366 6.54 -4.29 37.02
N GLN A 367 5.53 -3.44 36.81
CA GLN A 367 4.78 -2.79 37.89
C GLN A 367 3.99 -3.79 38.74
N GLU A 368 3.33 -4.78 38.12
CA GLU A 368 2.59 -5.83 38.83
C GLU A 368 3.50 -6.67 39.76
N LEU A 369 4.77 -6.87 39.38
CA LEU A 369 5.76 -7.55 40.22
C LEU A 369 6.15 -6.70 41.45
N ASP A 370 6.11 -5.36 41.36
CA ASP A 370 6.41 -4.48 42.49
C ASP A 370 5.28 -4.48 43.53
N GLU A 371 4.04 -4.42 43.06
CA GLU A 371 2.85 -4.45 43.92
C GLU A 371 2.76 -5.76 44.71
N SER A 372 2.93 -6.90 44.03
CA SER A 372 2.95 -8.22 44.68
C SER A 372 4.09 -8.40 45.69
N SER A 373 5.25 -7.78 45.44
CA SER A 373 6.38 -7.75 46.38
C SER A 373 6.09 -6.93 47.64
N SER A 374 5.28 -5.87 47.54
CA SER A 374 4.94 -4.97 48.67
C SER A 374 3.87 -5.54 49.59
N VAL A 375 2.89 -6.27 49.03
CA VAL A 375 1.84 -6.97 49.79
C VAL A 375 2.42 -8.12 50.64
N SER A 376 3.44 -8.83 50.13
CA SER A 376 4.12 -9.89 50.90
C SER A 376 4.99 -9.41 52.08
N LYS A 377 5.26 -8.10 52.20
CA LYS A 377 6.04 -7.50 53.29
C LYS A 377 5.16 -6.90 54.40
N SER A 378 3.84 -6.86 54.20
CA SER A 378 2.86 -6.23 55.10
C SER A 378 1.95 -7.25 55.82
N VAL A 379 2.25 -8.55 55.67
CA VAL A 379 1.70 -9.68 56.43
C VAL A 379 2.85 -10.33 57.19
#